data_AF-A0A2S4VWF5-F1
#
_entry.id   AF-A0A2S4VWF5-F1
#
_cell.length_a   1.000
_cell.length_b   1.000
_cell.length_c   1.000
_cell.angle_alpha   90.00
_cell.angle_beta   90.00
_cell.angle_gamma   90.00
#
_symmetry.space_group_name_H-M   'P 1'
#
loop_
_entity.id
_entity.type
_entity.pdbx_description
1 polymer ?
#
loop_
_entity_poly.entity_id
_entity_poly.type
_entity_poly.pdbx_seq_one_letter_code
_entity_poly.pdbx_strand_id
1 'polypeptide(L)'
;MHDLSRKQYRIQSRKSNNKGNARMLAGMVSPTIGRTIDYLKGHELTIIQEEWTMSTRENDDAINKIIKLINNTCANSEENDDQSSEIEGILSEPFIQLARSVIPVIKLSSLFYRKLARTGLSKNIYLQPYTEMSSDQLSTLSVSVEIMSREVGGLFTILNRAEEGDEADTAEALTDQVEALRDLFQSNISLVTLYVLPLIIPKADDPLSQNLKAWLVTWNNQFHYATGNLISATQSYAQAS
;
A
#
# COMPACT_ATOMS: atom_id res chain seq x y z
N MET A 1 48.50 34.89 26.80
CA MET A 1 48.26 33.44 27.05
C MET A 1 46.80 32.99 26.81
N HIS A 2 45.81 33.89 26.85
CA HIS A 2 44.37 33.55 26.75
C HIS A 2 43.85 33.15 25.34
N ASP A 3 44.52 33.59 24.26
CA ASP A 3 44.04 33.41 22.87
C ASP A 3 44.38 32.03 22.27
N LEU A 4 45.48 31.41 22.73
CA LEU A 4 45.90 30.06 22.33
C LEU A 4 44.90 28.99 22.80
N SER A 5 44.31 29.18 24.01
CA SER A 5 43.31 28.27 24.58
C SER A 5 41.99 28.29 23.79
N ARG A 6 41.53 29.48 23.35
CA ARG A 6 40.33 29.60 22.50
C ARG A 6 40.51 28.95 21.13
N LYS A 7 41.69 29.09 20.51
CA LYS A 7 41.98 28.42 19.23
C LYS A 7 42.00 26.89 19.38
N GLN A 8 42.62 26.37 20.44
CA GLN A 8 42.64 24.94 20.71
C GLN A 8 41.25 24.36 20.98
N TYR A 9 40.42 25.08 21.75
CA TYR A 9 39.02 24.69 21.97
C TYR A 9 38.22 24.64 20.66
N ARG A 10 38.34 25.64 19.79
CA ARG A 10 37.65 25.66 18.49
C ARG A 10 38.09 24.52 17.57
N ILE A 11 39.36 24.12 17.61
CA ILE A 11 39.87 22.97 16.84
C ILE A 11 39.31 21.66 17.40
N GLN A 12 39.26 21.50 18.72
CA GLN A 12 38.70 20.30 19.36
C GLN A 12 37.19 20.17 19.12
N SER A 13 36.42 21.26 19.24
CA SER A 13 34.98 21.26 18.91
C SER A 13 34.73 20.91 17.44
N ARG A 14 35.52 21.43 16.49
CA ARG A 14 35.40 21.09 15.06
C ARG A 14 35.74 19.62 14.78
N LYS A 15 36.78 19.07 15.42
CA LYS A 15 37.12 17.64 15.31
C LYS A 15 36.03 16.75 15.88
N SER A 16 35.46 17.11 17.03
CA SER A 16 34.35 16.37 17.65
C SER A 16 33.10 16.38 16.75
N ASN A 17 32.76 17.54 16.21
CA ASN A 17 31.61 17.68 15.32
C ASN A 17 31.78 16.91 14.00
N ASN A 18 32.97 16.96 13.39
CA ASN A 18 33.28 16.18 12.19
C ASN A 18 33.24 14.66 12.46
N LYS A 19 33.67 14.22 13.65
CA LYS A 19 33.60 12.81 14.05
C LYS A 19 32.15 12.37 14.30
N GLY A 20 31.31 13.24 14.86
CA GLY A 20 29.87 13.04 15.00
C GLY A 20 29.18 12.91 13.64
N ASN A 21 29.46 13.84 12.73
CA ASN A 21 28.93 13.82 11.35
C ASN A 21 29.40 12.58 10.58
N ALA A 22 30.68 12.20 10.68
CA ALA A 22 31.19 10.99 10.05
C ALA A 22 30.54 9.72 10.60
N ARG A 23 30.27 9.65 11.91
CA ARG A 23 29.53 8.53 12.53
C ARG A 23 28.09 8.47 12.07
N MET A 24 27.42 9.62 11.96
CA MET A 24 26.04 9.71 11.47
C MET A 24 25.96 9.27 10.01
N LEU A 25 26.86 9.78 9.15
CA LEU A 25 26.95 9.39 7.75
C LEU A 25 27.28 7.90 7.61
N ALA A 26 28.23 7.36 8.39
CA ALA A 26 28.52 5.93 8.40
C ALA A 26 27.31 5.10 8.87
N GLY A 27 26.54 5.60 9.84
CA GLY A 27 25.30 4.98 10.31
C GLY A 27 24.18 4.98 9.27
N MET A 28 24.15 5.97 8.36
CA MET A 28 23.21 6.03 7.23
C MET A 28 23.67 5.19 6.03
N VAL A 29 24.98 5.14 5.77
CA VAL A 29 25.57 4.44 4.62
C VAL A 29 25.69 2.94 4.86
N SER A 30 25.94 2.50 6.10
CA SER A 30 26.11 1.07 6.42
C SER A 30 24.86 0.22 6.15
N PRO A 31 23.63 0.67 6.46
CA PRO A 31 22.40 -0.03 6.07
C PRO A 31 22.22 -0.10 4.55
N THR A 32 22.58 0.96 3.82
CA THR A 32 22.49 1.00 2.35
C THR A 32 23.46 0.01 1.71
N ILE A 33 24.72 -0.03 2.15
CA ILE A 33 25.71 -1.00 1.67
C ILE A 33 25.29 -2.43 2.03
N GLY A 34 24.77 -2.64 3.25
CA GLY A 34 24.23 -3.94 3.68
C GLY A 34 23.12 -4.42 2.75
N ARG A 35 22.14 -3.54 2.45
CA ARG A 35 21.09 -3.82 1.47
C ARG A 35 21.69 -4.15 0.10
N THR A 36 22.60 -3.34 -0.44
CA THR A 36 23.20 -3.61 -1.76
C THR A 36 23.92 -4.96 -1.80
N ILE A 37 24.58 -5.37 -0.72
CA ILE A 37 25.21 -6.70 -0.61
C ILE A 37 24.15 -7.80 -0.58
N ASP A 38 23.05 -7.60 0.14
CA ASP A 38 21.91 -8.52 0.15
C ASP A 38 21.24 -8.59 -1.23
N TYR A 39 21.17 -7.48 -1.98
CA TYR A 39 20.74 -7.41 -3.37
C TYR A 39 21.59 -8.25 -4.31
N LEU A 40 22.91 -8.24 -4.11
CA LEU A 40 23.85 -8.98 -4.97
C LEU A 40 23.95 -10.47 -4.63
N LYS A 41 23.53 -10.87 -3.42
CA LYS A 41 23.65 -12.25 -2.92
C LYS A 41 22.32 -12.99 -2.82
N GLY A 42 21.22 -12.27 -2.69
CA GLY A 42 19.88 -12.81 -2.55
C GLY A 42 19.22 -13.04 -3.90
N HIS A 43 18.23 -13.93 -3.92
CA HIS A 43 17.34 -14.06 -5.07
C HIS A 43 16.53 -12.76 -5.21
N GLU A 44 16.40 -12.23 -6.43
CA GLU A 44 15.78 -10.92 -6.74
C GLU A 44 14.40 -10.74 -6.08
N LEU A 45 13.61 -11.81 -6.04
CA LEU A 45 12.28 -11.83 -5.42
C LEU A 45 12.30 -11.72 -3.88
N THR A 46 13.38 -12.10 -3.20
CA THR A 46 13.46 -12.03 -1.72
C THR A 46 13.30 -10.61 -1.21
N ILE A 47 13.83 -9.66 -1.97
CA ILE A 47 13.93 -8.24 -1.62
C ILE A 47 12.57 -7.58 -1.83
N ILE A 48 11.96 -7.86 -2.97
CA ILE A 48 10.62 -7.41 -3.34
C ILE A 48 9.62 -7.78 -2.23
N GLN A 49 9.75 -8.97 -1.62
CA GLN A 49 8.88 -9.37 -0.52
C GLN A 49 9.09 -8.62 0.79
N GLU A 50 10.35 -8.27 1.12
CA GLU A 50 10.65 -7.48 2.31
C GLU A 50 9.95 -6.11 2.20
N GLU A 51 9.94 -5.53 1.00
CA GLU A 51 9.22 -4.28 0.69
C GLU A 51 7.70 -4.44 0.83
N TRP A 52 7.12 -5.53 0.30
CA TRP A 52 5.68 -5.81 0.41
C TRP A 52 5.16 -5.87 1.85
N THR A 53 5.97 -6.34 2.79
CA THR A 53 5.54 -6.51 4.18
C THR A 53 5.38 -5.17 4.91
N MET A 54 6.20 -4.18 4.57
CA MET A 54 6.21 -2.86 5.23
C MET A 54 5.02 -2.00 4.79
N SER A 55 4.74 -1.94 3.49
CA SER A 55 3.71 -1.05 2.92
C SER A 55 2.27 -1.47 3.24
N THR A 56 2.01 -2.74 3.51
CA THR A 56 0.63 -3.23 3.79
C THR A 56 0.07 -2.80 5.15
N ARG A 57 0.87 -2.16 6.01
CA ARG A 57 0.43 -1.60 7.31
C ARG A 57 -0.26 -0.24 7.14
N GLU A 58 0.20 0.57 6.19
CA GLU A 58 -0.33 1.92 5.95
C GLU A 58 -1.81 1.90 5.51
N ASN A 59 -2.22 0.81 4.87
CA ASN A 59 -3.59 0.61 4.41
C ASN A 59 -4.57 0.32 5.55
N ASP A 60 -4.11 -0.26 6.67
CA ASP A 60 -4.97 -0.50 7.84
C ASP A 60 -5.35 0.85 8.49
N ASP A 61 -4.46 1.84 8.44
CA ASP A 61 -4.75 3.21 8.89
C ASP A 61 -5.80 3.89 8.02
N ALA A 62 -5.75 3.71 6.69
CA ALA A 62 -6.75 4.22 5.77
C ALA A 62 -8.15 3.66 6.09
N ILE A 63 -8.25 2.35 6.35
CA ILE A 63 -9.51 1.71 6.76
C ILE A 63 -10.02 2.31 8.07
N ASN A 64 -9.14 2.48 9.07
CA ASN A 64 -9.53 3.05 10.36
C ASN A 64 -10.04 4.49 10.22
N LYS A 65 -9.46 5.28 9.32
CA LYS A 65 -9.94 6.64 9.03
C LYS A 65 -11.31 6.61 8.36
N ILE A 66 -11.55 5.73 7.38
CA ILE A 66 -12.87 5.57 6.74
C ILE A 66 -13.94 5.15 7.76
N ILE A 67 -13.61 4.19 8.64
CA ILE A 67 -14.54 3.75 9.71
C ILE A 67 -14.87 4.91 10.65
N LYS A 68 -13.89 5.71 11.05
CA LYS A 68 -14.13 6.91 11.88
C LYS A 68 -15.01 7.93 11.17
N LEU A 69 -14.77 8.16 9.88
CA LEU A 69 -15.58 9.06 9.06
C LEU A 69 -17.04 8.59 8.98
N ILE A 70 -17.29 7.29 8.85
CA ILE A 70 -18.66 6.73 8.90
C ILE A 70 -19.27 6.87 10.31
N ASN A 71 -18.51 6.57 11.37
CA ASN A 71 -19.03 6.48 12.73
C ASN A 71 -19.27 7.82 13.42
N ASN A 72 -18.39 8.81 13.22
CA ASN A 72 -18.50 10.13 13.85
C ASN A 72 -19.82 10.82 13.50
N THR A 73 -20.42 10.46 12.36
CA THR A 73 -21.67 11.04 11.89
C THR A 73 -22.91 10.27 12.38
N CYS A 74 -22.83 8.95 12.59
CA CYS A 74 -23.93 8.17 13.16
C CYS A 74 -24.20 8.46 14.65
N ALA A 75 -23.19 8.86 15.43
CA ALA A 75 -23.38 9.14 16.85
C ALA A 75 -24.10 10.48 17.13
N ASN A 76 -24.04 11.42 16.19
CA ASN A 76 -24.69 12.74 16.32
C ASN A 76 -26.19 12.71 15.99
N SER A 77 -26.76 11.56 15.60
CA SER A 77 -28.20 11.43 15.29
C SER A 77 -29.07 10.95 16.45
N GLU A 78 -28.48 10.52 17.58
CA GLU A 78 -29.25 9.93 18.70
C GLU A 78 -29.36 10.83 19.94
N GLU A 79 -28.58 11.91 20.04
CA GLU A 79 -28.61 12.83 21.17
C GLU A 79 -28.67 14.28 20.66
N ASN A 80 -29.87 14.87 20.63
CA ASN A 80 -30.19 16.26 21.01
C ASN A 80 -31.52 16.71 20.38
N ASP A 81 -32.61 16.44 21.10
CA ASP A 81 -33.91 17.07 20.92
C ASP A 81 -33.99 18.30 21.86
N ASP A 82 -33.13 19.30 21.63
CA ASP A 82 -33.42 20.70 22.00
C ASP A 82 -32.29 21.66 21.57
N GLN A 83 -32.71 22.80 21.02
CA GLN A 83 -31.95 24.03 20.71
C GLN A 83 -31.20 24.12 19.36
N SER A 84 -31.80 24.96 18.52
CA SER A 84 -31.24 25.70 17.39
C SER A 84 -29.74 26.07 17.52
N SER A 85 -28.91 25.32 16.82
CA SER A 85 -27.64 25.76 16.22
C SER A 85 -27.39 24.88 14.99
N GLU A 86 -26.69 25.43 14.00
CA GLU A 86 -26.55 24.94 12.62
C GLU A 86 -26.42 23.41 12.50
N ILE A 87 -27.19 22.81 11.58
CA ILE A 87 -27.18 21.38 11.26
C ILE A 87 -25.82 21.04 10.64
N GLU A 88 -24.81 20.81 11.47
CA GLU A 88 -23.51 20.33 11.03
C GLU A 88 -23.58 18.80 10.88
N GLY A 89 -23.77 18.37 9.62
CA GLY A 89 -23.17 17.14 9.09
C GLY A 89 -23.85 15.81 9.41
N ILE A 90 -25.00 15.53 8.80
CA ILE A 90 -25.45 14.14 8.56
C ILE A 90 -25.01 13.75 7.15
N LEU A 91 -24.06 12.82 7.04
CA LEU A 91 -23.63 12.21 5.78
C LEU A 91 -24.85 11.62 5.05
N SER A 92 -24.94 11.81 3.73
CA SER A 92 -26.01 11.19 2.94
C SER A 92 -25.87 9.66 2.92
N GLU A 93 -26.98 8.92 2.91
CA GLU A 93 -26.95 7.46 2.79
C GLU A 93 -26.16 6.96 1.55
N PRO A 94 -26.25 7.60 0.36
CA PRO A 94 -25.38 7.30 -0.78
C PRO A 94 -23.89 7.45 -0.46
N PHE A 95 -23.50 8.47 0.31
CA PHE A 95 -22.12 8.65 0.73
C PHE A 95 -21.67 7.56 1.72
N ILE A 96 -22.51 7.17 2.67
CA ILE A 96 -22.20 6.09 3.62
C ILE A 96 -21.97 4.77 2.86
N GLN A 97 -22.81 4.47 1.86
CA GLN A 97 -22.65 3.29 1.01
C GLN A 97 -21.36 3.35 0.19
N LEU A 98 -21.06 4.52 -0.38
CA LEU A 98 -19.81 4.78 -1.07
C LEU A 98 -18.60 4.51 -0.17
N ALA A 99 -18.54 5.14 1.00
CA ALA A 99 -17.47 4.97 1.99
C ALA A 99 -17.29 3.49 2.40
N ARG A 100 -18.39 2.77 2.64
CA ARG A 100 -18.36 1.34 2.98
C ARG A 100 -17.80 0.47 1.84
N SER A 101 -18.10 0.81 0.59
CA SER A 101 -17.66 0.07 -0.59
C SER A 101 -16.15 0.19 -0.88
N VAL A 102 -15.49 1.24 -0.38
CA VAL A 102 -14.01 1.42 -0.47
C VAL A 102 -13.26 0.41 0.41
N ILE A 103 -13.78 0.10 1.60
CA ILE A 103 -13.13 -0.79 2.58
C ILE A 103 -12.71 -2.16 2.00
N PRO A 104 -13.58 -2.93 1.33
CA PRO A 104 -13.19 -4.23 0.77
C PRO A 104 -12.10 -4.10 -0.30
N VAL A 105 -12.09 -3.04 -1.10
CA VAL A 105 -11.05 -2.79 -2.12
C VAL A 105 -9.68 -2.63 -1.46
N ILE A 106 -9.59 -1.81 -0.40
CA ILE A 106 -8.34 -1.60 0.36
C ILE A 106 -7.88 -2.91 1.02
N LYS A 107 -8.80 -3.65 1.64
CA LYS A 107 -8.49 -4.93 2.30
C LYS A 107 -7.95 -5.96 1.32
N LEU A 108 -8.60 -6.13 0.17
CA LEU A 108 -8.18 -7.09 -0.84
C LEU A 108 -6.86 -6.68 -1.47
N SER A 109 -6.66 -5.40 -1.77
CA SER A 109 -5.38 -4.86 -2.28
C SER A 109 -4.22 -5.21 -1.35
N SER A 110 -4.41 -5.00 -0.05
CA SER A 110 -3.40 -5.33 0.98
C SER A 110 -3.21 -6.84 1.14
N LEU A 111 -4.30 -7.61 1.06
CA LEU A 111 -4.28 -9.05 1.20
C LEU A 111 -3.44 -9.73 0.11
N PHE A 112 -3.44 -9.18 -1.11
CA PHE A 112 -2.61 -9.65 -2.22
C PHE A 112 -1.14 -9.75 -1.83
N TYR A 113 -0.54 -8.61 -1.50
CA TYR A 113 0.87 -8.53 -1.16
C TYR A 113 1.21 -9.27 0.15
N ARG A 114 0.33 -9.23 1.16
CA ARG A 114 0.52 -10.02 2.39
C ARG A 114 0.54 -11.52 2.12
N LYS A 115 -0.32 -12.01 1.22
CA LYS A 115 -0.34 -13.43 0.85
C LYS A 115 0.94 -13.78 0.11
N LEU A 116 1.36 -12.99 -0.87
CA LEU A 116 2.58 -13.26 -1.63
C LEU A 116 3.84 -13.20 -0.75
N ALA A 117 3.96 -12.19 0.12
CA ALA A 117 5.06 -12.08 1.07
C ALA A 117 5.17 -13.30 2.01
N ARG A 118 4.03 -13.88 2.41
CA ARG A 118 3.98 -15.06 3.30
C ARG A 118 4.11 -16.40 2.57
N THR A 119 3.70 -16.46 1.31
CA THR A 119 3.64 -17.73 0.57
C THR A 119 5.02 -18.08 0.05
N GLY A 120 5.75 -18.92 0.80
CA GLY A 120 6.82 -19.80 0.29
C GLY A 120 7.97 -19.15 -0.50
N LEU A 121 8.06 -17.83 -0.56
CA LEU A 121 9.12 -17.11 -1.25
C LEU A 121 10.25 -16.72 -0.26
N SER A 122 10.14 -17.14 1.00
CA SER A 122 11.20 -17.00 2.00
C SER A 122 12.49 -17.72 1.57
N LYS A 123 13.63 -17.21 2.07
CA LYS A 123 15.04 -17.32 1.60
C LYS A 123 15.62 -18.65 1.04
N ASN A 124 14.89 -19.75 0.91
CA ASN A 124 15.44 -21.05 0.47
C ASN A 124 14.50 -21.93 -0.39
N ILE A 125 13.46 -21.38 -1.01
CA ILE A 125 12.47 -22.19 -1.76
C ILE A 125 12.57 -22.03 -3.29
N TYR A 126 13.34 -21.04 -3.76
CA TYR A 126 13.56 -20.86 -5.20
C TYR A 126 14.33 -22.03 -5.78
N LEU A 127 13.77 -22.66 -6.82
CA LEU A 127 14.37 -23.80 -7.50
C LEU A 127 15.45 -23.40 -8.50
N GLN A 128 15.41 -22.13 -8.91
CA GLN A 128 16.39 -21.52 -9.78
C GLN A 128 17.06 -20.35 -9.06
N PRO A 129 18.33 -20.06 -9.37
CA PRO A 129 19.06 -18.97 -8.72
C PRO A 129 18.62 -17.58 -9.17
N TYR A 130 17.86 -17.46 -10.27
CA TYR A 130 17.34 -16.22 -10.83
C TYR A 130 15.98 -16.44 -11.50
N THR A 131 15.27 -15.35 -11.75
CA THR A 131 14.04 -15.34 -12.55
C THR A 131 14.32 -15.06 -14.02
N GLU A 132 13.46 -15.53 -14.93
CA GLU A 132 13.51 -15.18 -16.35
C GLU A 132 12.83 -13.83 -16.67
N MET A 133 12.44 -13.06 -15.65
CA MET A 133 11.89 -11.72 -15.85
C MET A 133 12.93 -10.75 -16.42
N SER A 134 12.49 -9.88 -17.32
CA SER A 134 13.28 -8.73 -17.73
C SER A 134 13.43 -7.72 -16.58
N SER A 135 14.41 -6.82 -16.67
CA SER A 135 14.58 -5.75 -15.69
C SER A 135 13.33 -4.88 -15.54
N ASP A 136 12.59 -4.63 -16.63
CA ASP A 136 11.35 -3.86 -16.59
C ASP A 136 10.24 -4.60 -15.85
N GLN A 137 10.14 -5.92 -16.03
CA GLN A 137 9.16 -6.77 -15.34
C GLN A 137 9.47 -6.87 -13.84
N LEU A 138 10.75 -7.05 -13.49
CA LEU A 138 11.22 -7.02 -12.10
C LEU A 138 10.93 -5.67 -11.43
N SER A 139 11.25 -4.57 -12.13
CA SER A 139 10.97 -3.23 -11.65
C SER A 139 9.47 -3.02 -11.42
N THR A 140 8.63 -3.43 -12.39
CA THR A 140 7.17 -3.38 -12.27
C THR A 140 6.67 -4.09 -11.02
N LEU A 141 7.18 -5.29 -10.74
CA LEU A 141 6.79 -6.09 -9.57
C LEU A 141 7.33 -5.53 -8.24
N SER A 142 8.51 -4.90 -8.26
CA SER A 142 9.12 -4.28 -7.07
C SER A 142 8.34 -3.04 -6.62
N VAL A 143 8.05 -2.12 -7.54
CA VAL A 143 7.39 -0.84 -7.20
C VAL A 143 5.88 -0.98 -7.02
N SER A 144 5.29 -2.14 -7.34
CA SER A 144 3.84 -2.30 -7.39
C SER A 144 3.15 -2.10 -6.04
N VAL A 145 3.82 -2.41 -4.92
CA VAL A 145 3.25 -2.16 -3.59
C VAL A 145 3.20 -0.68 -3.25
N GLU A 146 4.18 0.11 -3.70
CA GLU A 146 4.18 1.56 -3.52
C GLU A 146 3.06 2.20 -4.35
N ILE A 147 2.92 1.76 -5.62
CA ILE A 147 1.80 2.18 -6.48
C ILE A 147 0.48 1.82 -5.81
N MET A 148 0.31 0.59 -5.31
CA MET A 148 -0.91 0.20 -4.61
C MET A 148 -1.21 1.08 -3.39
N SER A 149 -0.20 1.37 -2.55
CA SER A 149 -0.38 2.24 -1.38
C SER A 149 -0.78 3.66 -1.79
N ARG A 150 -0.16 4.21 -2.85
CA ARG A 150 -0.56 5.49 -3.44
C ARG A 150 -2.01 5.44 -3.90
N GLU A 151 -2.38 4.39 -4.62
CA GLU A 151 -3.73 4.30 -5.18
C GLU A 151 -4.80 4.15 -4.09
N VAL A 152 -4.53 3.36 -3.05
CA VAL A 152 -5.36 3.24 -1.85
C VAL A 152 -5.46 4.57 -1.09
N GLY A 153 -4.35 5.30 -0.96
CA GLY A 153 -4.33 6.62 -0.34
C GLY A 153 -5.15 7.66 -1.10
N GLY A 154 -5.16 7.56 -2.44
CA GLY A 154 -6.01 8.37 -3.30
C GLY A 154 -7.49 8.12 -3.05
N LEU A 155 -7.93 6.87 -2.94
CA LEU A 155 -9.33 6.53 -2.61
C LEU A 155 -9.80 7.22 -1.32
N PHE A 156 -8.97 7.19 -0.27
CA PHE A 156 -9.28 7.86 0.99
C PHE A 156 -9.32 9.39 0.84
N THR A 157 -8.34 9.96 0.13
CA THR A 157 -8.23 11.41 -0.06
C THR A 157 -9.43 11.96 -0.83
N ILE A 158 -9.87 11.26 -1.86
CA ILE A 158 -11.05 11.64 -2.65
C ILE A 158 -12.30 11.53 -1.78
N LEU A 159 -12.48 10.41 -1.06
CA LEU A 159 -13.64 10.22 -0.18
C LEU A 159 -13.75 11.30 0.91
N ASN A 160 -12.63 11.72 1.50
CA ASN A 160 -12.62 12.77 2.53
C ASN A 160 -12.94 14.16 1.99
N ARG A 161 -12.86 14.38 0.67
CA ARG A 161 -13.14 15.66 0.01
C ARG A 161 -14.45 15.65 -0.76
N ALA A 162 -15.17 14.53 -0.76
CA ALA A 162 -16.40 14.36 -1.52
C ALA A 162 -17.47 15.40 -1.15
N GLU A 163 -17.56 15.79 0.13
CA GLU A 163 -18.53 16.81 0.57
C GLU A 163 -18.13 18.25 0.19
N GLU A 164 -16.87 18.48 -0.17
CA GLU A 164 -16.37 19.81 -0.58
C GLU A 164 -16.46 20.03 -2.11
N GLY A 165 -16.67 18.96 -2.87
CA GLY A 165 -16.61 18.95 -4.33
C GLY A 165 -17.93 18.56 -4.97
N ASP A 166 -17.93 18.56 -6.31
CA ASP A 166 -19.05 18.05 -7.10
C ASP A 166 -19.12 16.51 -7.02
N GLU A 167 -20.32 15.95 -6.91
CA GLU A 167 -20.49 14.50 -6.78
C GLU A 167 -20.08 13.74 -8.04
N ALA A 168 -20.24 14.33 -9.23
CA ALA A 168 -19.80 13.73 -10.50
C ALA A 168 -18.27 13.73 -10.60
N ASP A 169 -17.61 14.83 -10.25
CA ASP A 169 -16.15 14.91 -10.20
C ASP A 169 -15.57 13.88 -9.20
N THR A 170 -16.21 13.73 -8.04
CA THR A 170 -15.84 12.73 -7.03
C THR A 170 -16.00 11.31 -7.58
N ALA A 171 -17.09 11.04 -8.29
CA ALA A 171 -17.37 9.72 -8.86
C ALA A 171 -16.39 9.37 -10.00
N GLU A 172 -16.04 10.32 -10.86
CA GLU A 172 -15.02 10.17 -11.90
C GLU A 172 -13.66 9.86 -11.27
N ALA A 173 -13.21 10.68 -10.33
CA ALA A 173 -11.92 10.49 -9.67
C ALA A 173 -11.80 9.14 -8.93
N LEU A 174 -12.88 8.68 -8.27
CA LEU A 174 -12.89 7.35 -7.64
C LEU A 174 -12.87 6.22 -8.69
N THR A 175 -13.52 6.41 -9.83
CA THR A 175 -13.55 5.43 -10.91
C THR A 175 -12.16 5.25 -11.51
N ASP A 176 -11.47 6.35 -11.83
CA ASP A 176 -10.09 6.35 -12.32
C ASP A 176 -9.15 5.60 -11.36
N GLN A 177 -9.32 5.84 -10.06
CA GLN A 177 -8.53 5.19 -9.01
C GLN A 177 -8.75 3.68 -8.95
N VAL A 178 -9.99 3.25 -9.17
CA VAL A 178 -10.35 1.83 -9.24
C VAL A 178 -9.78 1.16 -10.49
N GLU A 179 -9.80 1.85 -11.63
CA GLU A 179 -9.23 1.34 -12.88
C GLU A 179 -7.70 1.20 -12.76
N ALA A 180 -7.01 2.19 -12.20
CA ALA A 180 -5.58 2.12 -11.92
C ALA A 180 -5.21 0.90 -11.04
N LEU A 181 -6.01 0.63 -9.99
CA LEU A 181 -5.82 -0.57 -9.17
C LEU A 181 -6.06 -1.86 -9.94
N ARG A 182 -7.10 -1.91 -10.80
CA ARG A 182 -7.38 -3.09 -11.64
C ARG A 182 -6.23 -3.39 -12.58
N ASP A 183 -5.70 -2.38 -13.26
CA ASP A 183 -4.57 -2.54 -14.18
C ASP A 183 -3.31 -3.00 -13.46
N LEU A 184 -3.04 -2.40 -12.29
CA LEU A 184 -1.93 -2.80 -11.42
C LEU A 184 -2.03 -4.29 -11.08
N PHE A 185 -3.18 -4.75 -10.58
CA PHE A 185 -3.34 -6.14 -10.17
C PHE A 185 -3.38 -7.11 -11.34
N GLN A 186 -3.93 -6.73 -12.49
CA GLN A 186 -3.90 -7.54 -13.70
C GLN A 186 -2.45 -7.78 -14.17
N SER A 187 -1.63 -6.72 -14.17
CA SER A 187 -0.20 -6.81 -14.49
C SER A 187 0.55 -7.70 -13.48
N ASN A 188 0.33 -7.48 -12.18
CA ASN A 188 1.00 -8.23 -11.11
C ASN A 188 0.60 -9.71 -11.09
N ILE A 189 -0.69 -10.04 -11.26
CA ILE A 189 -1.16 -11.44 -11.38
C ILE A 189 -0.48 -12.13 -12.56
N SER A 190 -0.32 -11.43 -13.68
CA SER A 190 0.35 -11.98 -14.87
C SER A 190 1.81 -12.30 -14.58
N LEU A 191 2.55 -11.37 -13.96
CA LEU A 191 3.95 -11.58 -13.57
C LEU A 191 4.10 -12.71 -12.55
N VAL A 192 3.24 -12.72 -11.53
CA VAL A 192 3.24 -13.77 -10.50
C VAL A 192 2.97 -15.13 -11.12
N THR A 193 2.00 -15.22 -12.01
CA THR A 193 1.60 -16.49 -12.64
C THR A 193 2.68 -17.03 -13.58
N LEU A 194 3.31 -16.14 -14.37
CA LEU A 194 4.30 -16.52 -15.37
C LEU A 194 5.68 -16.80 -14.78
N TYR A 195 6.11 -16.02 -13.80
CA TYR A 195 7.51 -16.04 -13.34
C TYR A 195 7.65 -16.47 -11.90
N VAL A 196 6.79 -16.02 -11.00
CA VAL A 196 6.94 -16.32 -9.56
C VAL A 196 6.47 -17.74 -9.25
N LEU A 197 5.32 -18.15 -9.79
CA LEU A 197 4.77 -19.49 -9.56
C LEU A 197 5.73 -20.59 -10.03
N PRO A 198 6.29 -20.58 -11.26
CA PRO A 198 7.18 -21.66 -11.69
C PRO A 198 8.45 -21.79 -10.83
N LEU A 199 8.95 -20.68 -10.26
CA LEU A 199 10.17 -20.68 -9.45
C LEU A 199 10.01 -21.36 -8.08
N ILE A 200 8.79 -21.42 -7.55
CA ILE A 200 8.46 -22.06 -6.27
C ILE A 200 7.92 -23.50 -6.42
N ILE A 201 7.86 -24.04 -7.65
CA ILE A 201 7.21 -25.33 -7.97
C ILE A 201 8.23 -26.42 -8.29
N PRO A 202 8.48 -27.40 -7.39
CA PRO A 202 9.39 -28.50 -7.69
C PRO A 202 8.80 -29.47 -8.73
N LYS A 203 7.46 -29.61 -8.76
CA LYS A 203 6.66 -30.45 -9.67
C LYS A 203 5.23 -29.89 -9.85
N ALA A 204 4.63 -30.11 -11.02
CA ALA A 204 3.30 -29.60 -11.41
C ALA A 204 2.14 -29.94 -10.43
N ASP A 205 2.31 -30.95 -9.57
CA ASP A 205 1.32 -31.43 -8.60
C ASP A 205 1.60 -31.04 -7.14
N ASP A 206 2.47 -30.04 -6.90
CA ASP A 206 2.75 -29.60 -5.55
C ASP A 206 1.52 -28.93 -4.87
N PRO A 207 1.11 -29.36 -3.66
CA PRO A 207 -0.06 -28.82 -2.97
C PRO A 207 0.01 -27.30 -2.68
N LEU A 208 1.20 -26.74 -2.45
CA LEU A 208 1.37 -25.30 -2.20
C LEU A 208 1.06 -24.50 -3.47
N SER A 209 1.48 -25.01 -4.63
CA SER A 209 1.18 -24.42 -5.94
C SER A 209 -0.31 -24.39 -6.25
N GLN A 210 -0.97 -25.53 -6.08
CA GLN A 210 -2.42 -25.62 -6.30
C GLN A 210 -3.17 -24.70 -5.34
N ASN A 211 -2.73 -24.60 -4.09
CA ASN A 211 -3.29 -23.67 -3.12
C ASN A 211 -3.13 -22.21 -3.54
N LEU A 212 -1.93 -21.80 -3.97
CA LEU A 212 -1.68 -20.42 -4.36
C LEU A 212 -2.42 -20.05 -5.65
N LYS A 213 -2.47 -20.93 -6.66
CA LYS A 213 -3.25 -20.72 -7.88
C LYS A 213 -4.74 -20.58 -7.60
N ALA A 214 -5.32 -21.51 -6.83
CA ALA A 214 -6.72 -21.44 -6.44
C ALA A 214 -7.04 -20.18 -5.64
N TRP A 215 -6.12 -19.80 -4.75
CA TRP A 215 -6.23 -18.57 -3.98
C TRP A 215 -6.17 -17.32 -4.86
N LEU A 216 -5.27 -17.25 -5.85
CA LEU A 216 -5.19 -16.13 -6.81
C LEU A 216 -6.48 -15.96 -7.59
N VAL A 217 -7.08 -17.06 -8.08
CA VAL A 217 -8.37 -17.03 -8.77
C VAL A 217 -9.47 -16.51 -7.85
N THR A 218 -9.52 -17.00 -6.61
CA THR A 218 -10.53 -16.58 -5.62
C THR A 218 -10.39 -15.10 -5.29
N TRP A 219 -9.15 -14.65 -5.04
CA TRP A 219 -8.83 -13.27 -4.76
C TRP A 219 -9.21 -12.36 -5.93
N ASN A 220 -8.88 -12.74 -7.17
CA ASN A 220 -9.19 -11.95 -8.36
C ASN A 220 -10.70 -11.75 -8.54
N ASN A 221 -11.48 -12.80 -8.32
CA ASN A 221 -12.95 -12.70 -8.38
C ASN A 221 -13.50 -11.78 -7.28
N GLN A 222 -13.00 -11.92 -6.05
CA GLN A 222 -13.39 -11.05 -4.94
C GLN A 222 -13.03 -9.59 -5.20
N PHE A 223 -11.85 -9.34 -5.75
CA PHE A 223 -11.37 -7.99 -6.08
C PHE A 223 -12.18 -7.37 -7.21
N HIS A 224 -12.47 -8.15 -8.27
CA HIS A 224 -13.35 -7.72 -9.35
C HIS A 224 -14.75 -7.36 -8.85
N TYR A 225 -15.32 -8.18 -7.97
CA TYR A 225 -16.62 -7.92 -7.35
C TYR A 225 -16.60 -6.66 -6.47
N ALA A 226 -15.59 -6.51 -5.60
CA ALA A 226 -15.47 -5.35 -4.71
C ALA A 226 -15.32 -4.03 -5.49
N THR A 227 -14.48 -4.03 -6.54
CA THR A 227 -14.32 -2.86 -7.41
C THR A 227 -15.57 -2.55 -8.22
N GLY A 228 -16.30 -3.58 -8.68
CA GLY A 228 -17.60 -3.41 -9.33
C GLY A 228 -18.63 -2.75 -8.40
N ASN A 229 -18.71 -3.21 -7.15
CA ASN A 229 -19.61 -2.60 -6.15
C ASN A 229 -19.23 -1.15 -5.84
N LEU A 230 -17.95 -0.82 -5.77
CA LEU A 230 -17.49 0.56 -5.57
C LEU A 230 -17.91 1.46 -6.75
N ILE A 231 -17.74 1.02 -8.00
CA ILE A 231 -18.19 1.78 -9.18
C ILE A 231 -19.72 1.96 -9.17
N SER A 232 -20.49 0.94 -8.80
CA SER A 232 -21.95 1.10 -8.67
C SER A 232 -22.33 2.11 -7.56
N ALA A 233 -21.55 2.17 -6.48
CA ALA A 233 -21.76 3.13 -5.41
C ALA A 233 -21.37 4.56 -5.83
N THR A 234 -20.31 4.74 -6.62
CA THR A 234 -19.95 6.07 -7.15
C THR A 234 -21.04 6.61 -8.08
N GLN A 235 -21.63 5.77 -8.91
CA GLN A 235 -22.76 6.13 -9.78
C GLN A 235 -24.00 6.51 -8.99
N SER A 236 -24.35 5.72 -7.96
CA SER A 236 -25.48 6.02 -7.07
C SER A 236 -25.28 7.35 -6.32
N TYR A 237 -24.05 7.65 -5.91
CA TYR A 237 -23.70 8.90 -5.25
C TYR A 237 -23.82 10.11 -6.18
N ALA A 238 -23.31 10.01 -7.41
CA ALA A 238 -23.41 11.09 -8.41
C ALA A 238 -24.86 11.39 -8.85
N GLN A 239 -25.77 10.42 -8.74
CA GLN A 239 -27.19 10.58 -9.07
C GLN A 239 -28.05 11.10 -7.90
N ALA A 240 -27.45 11.25 -6.71
CA ALA A 240 -28.16 11.68 -5.51
C ALA A 240 -28.18 13.20 -5.30
N SER A 241 -27.50 13.97 -6.15
CA SER A 241 -27.62 15.44 -6.22
C SER A 241 -28.75 15.89 -7.16
#